data_AF-K9TTT8-F1
#
_entry.id   AF-K9TTT8-F1
#
_cell.length_a   1.000
_cell.length_b   1.000
_cell.length_c   1.000
_cell.angle_alpha   90.00
_cell.angle_beta   90.00
_cell.angle_gamma   90.00
#
_symmetry.space_group_name_H-M   'P 1'
#
loop_
_entity.id
_entity.type
_entity.pdbx_description
1 polymer ?
#
loop_
_entity_poly.entity_id
_entity_poly.type
_entity_poly.pdbx_seq_one_letter_code
_entity_poly.pdbx_strand_id
1 'polypeptide(L)'
;MTIMSYNNKKTTRYRGKNWQGMSYPVSLKPHDTVICCDLRNTQLDGLNLSGVEFFGCRLNGTSFRGATLRGTRFIGCFSSDEGPAPEFSDSIREDIFVIDSHINFSDPRLTDPFWGDDLRVDDWDPRQPTGKWPEDVATAANQTLSERNDTRYDAAIALGELNNQVVAPLLGTLLADPEWDVRSIALKVLANLRHQEFPQGDRTLLEWMFLRLGDDHSIVRQKAVKLVEKISPPDEVLVDAISEIMASSLEEQREGLDSVIQFCQVDEKYGHLLKQLDPVLLPVIHRQMRADSSEENLAGLYAAIDLCELDDRYFHLLEEKTIKALRSSTDVKVSEQAGDLWAILEDADSLPNLLPGN
;
A
#
# COMPACT_ATOMS: atom_id res chain seq x y z
N MET A 1 -12.86 -20.85 21.35
CA MET A 1 -12.85 -19.72 22.30
C MET A 1 -13.39 -18.52 21.53
N THR A 2 -14.53 -17.99 21.93
CA THR A 2 -15.29 -16.97 21.19
C THR A 2 -14.50 -15.67 21.12
N ILE A 3 -14.06 -15.29 19.92
CA ILE A 3 -13.46 -13.98 19.66
C ILE A 3 -14.56 -12.95 19.92
N MET A 4 -14.43 -12.21 21.02
CA MET A 4 -15.31 -11.08 21.30
C MET A 4 -15.08 -10.02 20.22
N SER A 5 -16.10 -9.82 19.38
CA SER A 5 -16.19 -8.67 18.49
C SER A 5 -16.34 -7.40 19.33
N TYR A 6 -15.22 -6.78 19.68
CA TYR A 6 -15.22 -5.47 20.32
C TYR A 6 -15.64 -4.40 19.30
N ASN A 7 -16.84 -3.88 19.49
CA ASN A 7 -17.38 -2.58 19.06
C ASN A 7 -16.53 -1.75 18.09
N ASN A 8 -16.90 -1.84 16.81
CA ASN A 8 -17.16 -0.78 15.82
C ASN A 8 -16.82 0.69 16.16
N LYS A 9 -15.57 0.99 16.55
CA LYS A 9 -14.94 2.29 16.30
C LYS A 9 -14.19 2.15 14.98
N LYS A 10 -14.37 3.06 14.02
CA LYS A 10 -13.57 3.10 12.78
C LYS A 10 -12.09 3.11 13.18
N THR A 11 -11.41 1.97 13.03
CA THR A 11 -9.96 1.86 13.19
C THR A 11 -9.31 2.48 11.95
N THR A 12 -8.24 3.22 12.16
CA THR A 12 -7.52 3.89 11.08
C THR A 12 -6.36 3.01 10.63
N ARG A 13 -6.23 2.81 9.32
CA ARG A 13 -5.06 2.16 8.71
C ARG A 13 -4.12 3.24 8.20
N TYR A 14 -2.93 3.34 8.78
CA TYR A 14 -1.86 4.23 8.33
C TYR A 14 -0.87 3.41 7.51
N ARG A 15 -0.76 3.68 6.22
CA ARG A 15 0.11 2.91 5.32
C ARG A 15 1.25 3.76 4.78
N GLY A 16 2.47 3.24 4.81
CA GLY A 16 3.65 3.83 4.17
C GLY A 16 4.00 5.24 4.64
N LYS A 17 3.60 5.63 5.85
CA LYS A 17 3.87 6.98 6.35
C LYS A 17 5.33 7.11 6.77
N ASN A 18 5.98 8.16 6.32
CA ASN A 18 7.26 8.59 6.87
C ASN A 18 6.99 9.55 8.05
N TRP A 19 7.15 9.05 9.27
CA TRP A 19 7.06 9.82 10.51
C TRP A 19 8.42 10.01 11.18
N GLN A 20 9.51 9.80 10.45
CA GLN A 20 10.85 9.91 10.98
C GLN A 20 11.08 11.28 11.66
N GLY A 21 11.46 11.25 12.94
CA GLY A 21 11.76 12.44 13.74
C GLY A 21 10.56 13.26 14.21
N MET A 22 9.32 12.78 14.02
CA MET A 22 8.14 13.55 14.43
C MET A 22 8.00 13.65 15.96
N SER A 23 7.78 14.88 16.44
CA SER A 23 7.62 15.24 17.87
C SER A 23 6.25 15.82 18.24
N TYR A 24 5.41 16.15 17.26
CA TYR A 24 4.03 16.65 17.43
C TYR A 24 3.03 15.63 16.85
N PRO A 25 1.77 15.59 17.30
CA PRO A 25 1.12 14.32 17.64
C PRO A 25 0.84 13.45 16.42
N VAL A 26 1.59 12.35 16.33
CA VAL A 26 1.09 11.13 15.71
C VAL A 26 -0.07 10.65 16.59
N SER A 27 -1.30 11.01 16.23
CA SER A 27 -2.50 10.69 17.03
C SER A 27 -2.98 9.26 16.75
N LEU A 28 -2.15 8.27 17.07
CA LEU A 28 -2.57 6.87 17.08
C LEU A 28 -3.62 6.67 18.18
N LYS A 29 -4.69 5.95 17.84
CA LYS A 29 -5.74 5.55 18.76
C LYS A 29 -5.62 4.05 19.02
N PRO A 30 -6.18 3.55 20.14
CA PRO A 30 -6.27 2.12 20.38
C PRO A 30 -6.88 1.40 19.17
N HIS A 31 -6.25 0.29 18.78
CA HIS A 31 -6.68 -0.60 17.70
C HIS A 31 -6.49 -0.04 16.27
N ASP A 32 -5.79 1.08 16.11
CA ASP A 32 -5.30 1.49 14.79
C ASP A 32 -4.24 0.51 14.26
N THR A 33 -4.09 0.47 12.94
CA THR A 33 -3.08 -0.36 12.26
C THR A 33 -2.08 0.55 11.57
N VAL A 34 -0.79 0.34 11.83
CA VAL A 34 0.33 1.08 11.25
C VAL A 34 1.12 0.12 10.37
N ILE A 35 1.06 0.31 9.05
CA ILE A 35 1.48 -0.65 8.03
C ILE A 35 2.67 -0.05 7.27
N CYS A 36 3.83 -0.69 7.39
CA CYS A 36 5.04 -0.37 6.65
C CYS A 36 5.47 1.10 6.79
N CYS A 37 5.25 1.69 7.96
CA CYS A 37 5.63 3.08 8.25
C CYS A 37 7.06 3.19 8.80
N ASP A 38 7.69 4.31 8.52
CA ASP A 38 8.98 4.69 9.12
C ASP A 38 8.72 5.51 10.39
N LEU A 39 9.00 4.92 11.56
CA LEU A 39 8.80 5.53 12.88
C LEU A 39 10.12 5.94 13.54
N ARG A 40 11.23 5.95 12.79
CA ARG A 40 12.55 6.23 13.35
C ARG A 40 12.56 7.57 14.10
N ASN A 41 13.04 7.61 15.33
CA ASN A 41 13.07 8.81 16.17
C ASN A 41 11.70 9.49 16.39
N THR A 42 10.59 8.77 16.22
CA THR A 42 9.23 9.29 16.47
C THR A 42 8.92 9.28 17.97
N GLN A 43 8.25 10.32 18.47
CA GLN A 43 7.75 10.38 19.85
C GLN A 43 6.30 9.88 19.94
N LEU A 44 6.09 8.76 20.63
CA LEU A 44 4.80 8.15 20.95
C LEU A 44 4.55 8.11 22.47
N ASP A 45 5.22 9.00 23.20
CA ASP A 45 5.21 9.07 24.66
C ASP A 45 3.80 9.33 25.22
N GLY A 46 3.45 8.62 26.29
CA GLY A 46 2.18 8.77 27.00
C GLY A 46 0.93 8.34 26.23
N LEU A 47 1.06 7.89 24.97
CA LEU A 47 -0.07 7.49 24.15
C LEU A 47 -0.71 6.19 24.65
N ASN A 48 -2.03 6.10 24.50
CA ASN A 48 -2.72 4.83 24.64
C ASN A 48 -2.69 4.08 23.29
N LEU A 49 -1.75 3.14 23.18
CA LEU A 49 -1.51 2.31 22.01
C LEU A 49 -2.10 0.90 22.18
N SER A 50 -3.05 0.73 23.09
CA SER A 50 -3.63 -0.59 23.39
C SER A 50 -4.25 -1.22 22.14
N GLY A 51 -3.84 -2.45 21.82
CA GLY A 51 -4.30 -3.17 20.63
C GLY A 51 -3.85 -2.59 19.30
N VAL A 52 -2.99 -1.57 19.27
CA VAL A 52 -2.39 -1.08 18.02
C VAL A 52 -1.55 -2.19 17.40
N GLU A 53 -1.68 -2.35 16.09
CA GLU A 53 -0.84 -3.27 15.31
C GLU A 53 0.18 -2.48 14.49
N PHE A 54 1.46 -2.69 14.79
CA PHE A 54 2.58 -2.25 13.98
C PHE A 54 3.00 -3.40 13.08
N PHE A 55 2.79 -3.25 11.78
CA PHE A 55 3.11 -4.25 10.77
C PHE A 55 4.23 -3.72 9.88
N GLY A 56 5.42 -4.31 9.92
CA GLY A 56 6.54 -3.92 9.06
C GLY A 56 7.17 -2.57 9.40
N CYS A 57 6.94 -2.01 10.59
CA CYS A 57 7.45 -0.67 10.93
C CYS A 57 8.95 -0.66 11.29
N ARG A 58 9.62 0.46 10.96
CA ARG A 58 11.00 0.76 11.40
C ARG A 58 10.97 1.54 12.71
N LEU A 59 11.65 1.04 13.75
CA LEU A 59 11.50 1.53 15.12
C LEU A 59 12.76 2.14 15.75
N ASN A 60 13.86 2.29 15.00
CA ASN A 60 15.10 2.83 15.56
C ASN A 60 14.90 4.22 16.20
N GLY A 61 15.15 4.32 17.50
CA GLY A 61 14.98 5.54 18.30
C GLY A 61 13.53 5.97 18.52
N THR A 62 12.53 5.15 18.17
CA THR A 62 11.13 5.44 18.52
C THR A 62 10.95 5.46 20.03
N SER A 63 10.32 6.50 20.55
CA SER A 63 10.07 6.68 21.98
C SER A 63 8.64 6.27 22.31
N PHE A 64 8.49 5.32 23.24
CA PHE A 64 7.21 4.84 23.78
C PHE A 64 7.11 5.16 25.28
N ARG A 65 7.76 6.21 25.77
CA ARG A 65 7.90 6.45 27.21
C ARG A 65 6.55 6.73 27.85
N GLY A 66 6.23 6.05 28.95
CA GLY A 66 4.93 6.20 29.60
C GLY A 66 3.72 5.77 28.76
N ALA A 67 3.92 5.17 27.58
CA ALA A 67 2.82 4.72 26.72
C ALA A 67 2.11 3.49 27.32
N THR A 68 0.83 3.30 26.98
CA THR A 68 0.09 2.08 27.30
C THR A 68 0.09 1.15 26.09
N LEU A 69 0.77 0.01 26.18
CA LEU A 69 0.99 -0.95 25.10
C LEU A 69 0.17 -2.25 25.26
N ARG A 70 -0.95 -2.19 25.99
CA ARG A 70 -1.71 -3.41 26.32
C ARG A 70 -2.26 -4.10 25.06
N GLY A 71 -1.88 -5.35 24.82
CA GLY A 71 -2.33 -6.07 23.61
C GLY A 71 -1.73 -5.53 22.31
N THR A 72 -0.73 -4.63 22.36
CA THR A 72 -0.07 -4.11 21.17
C THR A 72 0.69 -5.23 20.45
N ARG A 73 0.64 -5.22 19.11
CA ARG A 73 1.28 -6.23 18.26
C ARG A 73 2.36 -5.57 17.41
N PHE A 74 3.57 -6.12 17.47
CA PHE A 74 4.67 -5.80 16.56
C PHE A 74 4.91 -7.01 15.65
N ILE A 75 4.66 -6.85 14.36
CA ILE A 75 4.68 -7.93 13.38
C ILE A 75 5.65 -7.54 12.25
N GLY A 76 6.72 -8.31 12.05
CA GLY A 76 7.71 -7.98 11.01
C GLY A 76 8.43 -6.64 11.22
N CYS A 77 8.42 -6.09 12.44
CA CYS A 77 9.04 -4.82 12.76
C CYS A 77 10.57 -4.94 12.87
N PHE A 78 11.27 -3.84 12.56
CA PHE A 78 12.72 -3.82 12.58
C PHE A 78 13.28 -2.64 13.40
N SER A 79 14.27 -2.92 14.22
CA SER A 79 15.23 -1.94 14.72
C SER A 79 16.62 -2.56 14.83
N SER A 80 17.61 -1.89 14.25
CA SER A 80 19.02 -2.29 14.30
C SER A 80 19.59 -2.44 15.72
N ASP A 81 20.53 -3.38 15.87
CA ASP A 81 21.33 -3.56 17.09
C ASP A 81 22.42 -2.47 17.26
N GLU A 82 22.82 -1.82 16.17
CA GLU A 82 23.87 -0.78 16.17
C GLU A 82 23.32 0.66 16.33
N GLY A 83 22.03 0.84 16.03
CA GLY A 83 21.36 2.13 16.06
C GLY A 83 20.75 2.48 17.42
N PRO A 84 20.08 3.64 17.55
CA PRO A 84 19.31 3.95 18.75
C PRO A 84 18.20 2.90 18.92
N ALA A 85 18.19 2.23 20.07
CA ALA A 85 17.13 1.30 20.43
C ALA A 85 15.81 2.06 20.64
N PRO A 86 14.64 1.44 20.37
CA PRO A 86 13.37 2.02 20.79
C PRO A 86 13.33 2.16 22.32
N GLU A 87 12.87 3.29 22.82
CA GLU A 87 12.80 3.57 24.26
C GLU A 87 11.43 3.22 24.81
N PHE A 88 11.39 2.39 25.85
CA PHE A 88 10.14 1.98 26.47
C PHE A 88 9.99 2.46 27.92
N SER A 89 10.89 3.27 28.48
CA SER A 89 10.90 3.61 29.90
C SER A 89 9.52 4.07 30.42
N ASP A 90 9.12 3.59 31.60
CA ASP A 90 7.83 3.90 32.23
C ASP A 90 6.55 3.47 31.48
N SER A 91 6.65 2.73 30.36
CA SER A 91 5.47 2.22 29.64
C SER A 91 4.79 1.04 30.36
N ILE A 92 3.48 0.92 30.15
CA ILE A 92 2.66 -0.21 30.61
C ILE A 92 2.69 -1.29 29.53
N ARG A 93 3.21 -2.47 29.86
CA ARG A 93 3.51 -3.55 28.90
C ARG A 93 2.84 -4.87 29.29
N GLU A 94 1.53 -4.94 29.08
CA GLU A 94 0.71 -6.13 29.36
C GLU A 94 0.31 -6.81 28.05
N ASP A 95 0.45 -8.13 27.94
CA ASP A 95 0.06 -8.89 26.74
C ASP A 95 0.62 -8.29 25.42
N ILE A 96 1.90 -7.88 25.39
CA ILE A 96 2.53 -7.42 24.14
C ILE A 96 2.91 -8.63 23.30
N PHE A 97 2.66 -8.55 21.99
CA PHE A 97 3.02 -9.57 21.02
C PHE A 97 4.14 -9.06 20.11
N VAL A 98 5.22 -9.84 20.00
CA VAL A 98 6.33 -9.59 19.07
C VAL A 98 6.45 -10.81 18.17
N ILE A 99 6.06 -10.67 16.92
CA ILE A 99 5.92 -11.75 15.94
C ILE A 99 6.82 -11.42 14.76
N ASP A 100 7.66 -12.38 14.35
CA ASP A 100 8.53 -12.26 13.17
C ASP A 100 9.31 -10.94 13.10
N SER A 101 9.65 -10.34 14.23
CA SER A 101 10.26 -9.01 14.31
C SER A 101 11.72 -9.11 14.74
N HIS A 102 12.52 -8.10 14.45
CA HIS A 102 13.87 -7.94 14.99
C HIS A 102 13.90 -6.59 15.70
N ILE A 103 13.61 -6.59 17.00
CA ILE A 103 13.58 -5.37 17.82
C ILE A 103 14.70 -5.42 18.85
N ASN A 104 15.45 -4.33 18.96
CA ASN A 104 16.53 -4.17 19.91
C ASN A 104 15.95 -3.67 21.23
N PHE A 105 15.73 -4.59 22.18
CA PHE A 105 15.21 -4.27 23.50
C PHE A 105 16.30 -3.95 24.53
N SER A 106 17.55 -3.77 24.10
CA SER A 106 18.68 -3.52 24.99
C SER A 106 18.52 -2.16 25.67
N ASP A 107 18.00 -2.12 26.90
CA ASP A 107 18.14 -0.97 27.79
C ASP A 107 19.41 -1.16 28.64
N PRO A 108 20.50 -0.43 28.38
CA PRO A 108 21.73 -0.52 29.17
C PRO A 108 21.58 -0.07 30.64
N ARG A 109 20.41 0.46 31.05
CA ARG A 109 20.09 0.87 32.42
C ARG A 109 19.21 -0.14 33.17
N LEU A 110 18.69 -1.16 32.50
CA LEU A 110 17.90 -2.23 33.13
C LEU A 110 18.80 -3.47 33.33
N THR A 111 19.07 -3.81 34.60
CA THR A 111 19.79 -5.04 35.02
C THR A 111 18.84 -6.23 35.21
N ASP A 112 17.59 -6.07 34.82
CA ASP A 112 16.55 -7.06 35.03
C ASP A 112 16.28 -7.78 33.71
N PRO A 113 16.30 -9.13 33.65
CA PRO A 113 15.76 -9.89 32.53
C PRO A 113 14.23 -9.71 32.50
N PHE A 114 13.78 -8.50 32.16
CA PHE A 114 12.43 -7.96 32.36
C PHE A 114 11.37 -8.54 31.40
N TRP A 115 11.62 -9.72 30.85
CA TRP A 115 10.67 -10.49 30.05
C TRP A 115 10.31 -11.76 30.83
N GLY A 116 9.64 -11.58 31.97
CA GLY A 116 8.88 -12.63 32.63
C GLY A 116 7.58 -12.96 31.89
N ASP A 117 6.66 -13.64 32.59
CA ASP A 117 5.38 -14.25 32.14
C ASP A 117 4.45 -13.44 31.21
N ASP A 118 4.73 -12.15 30.98
CA ASP A 118 3.88 -11.20 30.22
C ASP A 118 4.25 -11.04 28.74
N LEU A 119 5.43 -11.49 28.29
CA LEU A 119 5.78 -11.53 26.87
C LEU A 119 5.24 -12.84 26.25
N ARG A 120 4.18 -12.73 25.44
CA ARG A 120 3.72 -13.86 24.61
C ARG A 120 4.39 -13.80 23.26
N VAL A 121 5.53 -14.48 23.15
CA VAL A 121 6.05 -14.91 21.85
C VAL A 121 5.20 -16.11 21.43
N ASP A 122 4.22 -15.88 20.55
CA ASP A 122 3.52 -17.00 19.92
C ASP A 122 4.57 -17.81 19.14
N ASP A 123 4.69 -19.10 19.47
CA ASP A 123 5.74 -20.04 19.05
C ASP A 123 7.16 -19.80 19.60
N TRP A 124 7.33 -20.06 20.90
CA TRP A 124 8.63 -20.44 21.47
C TRP A 124 9.18 -21.68 20.72
N ASP A 125 9.94 -21.49 19.62
CA ASP A 125 10.85 -22.53 19.10
C ASP A 125 12.07 -22.54 20.03
N PRO A 126 12.31 -23.63 20.79
CA PRO A 126 13.47 -23.72 21.68
C PRO A 126 14.83 -23.66 20.95
N ARG A 127 14.84 -23.66 19.61
CA ARG A 127 16.05 -23.52 18.76
C ARG A 127 16.33 -22.08 18.33
N GLN A 128 15.42 -21.12 18.54
CA GLN A 128 15.63 -19.69 18.26
C GLN A 128 15.18 -18.83 19.45
N PRO A 129 15.97 -18.77 20.54
CA PRO A 129 15.51 -18.31 21.85
C PRO A 129 15.26 -16.79 21.97
N THR A 130 15.57 -15.99 20.94
CA THR A 130 15.72 -14.54 21.07
C THR A 130 14.63 -13.71 20.36
N GLY A 131 13.76 -14.33 19.55
CA GLY A 131 12.81 -13.55 18.74
C GLY A 131 13.52 -12.52 17.84
N LYS A 132 14.72 -12.86 17.35
CA LYS A 132 15.56 -12.03 16.48
C LYS A 132 15.76 -12.72 15.15
N TRP A 133 15.83 -11.93 14.08
CA TRP A 133 16.19 -12.44 12.76
C TRP A 133 17.63 -12.97 12.72
N PRO A 134 17.96 -13.90 11.80
CA PRO A 134 19.33 -14.32 11.50
C PRO A 134 20.27 -13.12 11.27
N GLU A 135 21.54 -13.25 11.63
CA GLU A 135 22.51 -12.14 11.60
C GLU A 135 22.70 -11.54 10.21
N ASP A 136 22.76 -12.37 9.17
CA ASP A 136 22.84 -11.96 7.76
C ASP A 136 21.59 -11.18 7.34
N VAL A 137 20.40 -11.66 7.73
CA VAL A 137 19.12 -10.99 7.50
C VAL A 137 19.07 -9.64 8.22
N ALA A 138 19.46 -9.60 9.49
CA ALA A 138 19.49 -8.38 10.29
C ALA A 138 20.49 -7.35 9.73
N THR A 139 21.64 -7.82 9.25
CA THR A 139 22.67 -6.98 8.62
C THR A 139 22.16 -6.36 7.33
N ALA A 140 21.56 -7.16 6.44
CA ALA A 140 20.95 -6.65 5.21
C ALA A 140 19.77 -5.70 5.52
N ALA A 141 18.95 -6.04 6.51
CA ALA A 141 17.84 -5.19 6.96
C ALA A 141 18.33 -3.83 7.50
N ASN A 142 19.46 -3.79 8.23
CA ASN A 142 20.06 -2.55 8.71
C ASN A 142 20.42 -1.60 7.56
N GLN A 143 20.90 -2.14 6.43
CA GLN A 143 21.25 -1.36 5.25
C GLN A 143 20.03 -0.68 4.59
N THR A 144 18.80 -1.19 4.80
CA THR A 144 17.57 -0.53 4.33
C THR A 144 17.29 0.81 5.01
N LEU A 145 17.98 1.11 6.12
CA LEU A 145 17.89 2.38 6.85
C LEU A 145 18.83 3.47 6.29
N SER A 146 19.70 3.14 5.34
CA SER A 146 20.69 4.06 4.78
C SER A 146 20.03 5.27 4.11
N GLU A 147 20.65 6.44 4.24
CA GLU A 147 20.24 7.65 3.50
C GLU A 147 20.52 7.53 2.00
N ARG A 148 21.48 6.68 1.61
CA ARG A 148 21.80 6.44 0.20
C ARG A 148 20.82 5.43 -0.40
N ASN A 149 20.24 5.79 -1.54
CA ASN A 149 19.30 4.95 -2.26
C ASN A 149 19.93 3.67 -2.82
N ASP A 150 21.16 3.73 -3.34
CA ASP A 150 21.92 2.59 -3.83
C ASP A 150 22.09 1.49 -2.75
N THR A 151 22.37 1.92 -1.52
CA THR A 151 22.51 1.02 -0.38
C THR A 151 21.19 0.38 0.00
N ARG A 152 20.08 1.14 -0.03
CA ARG A 152 18.73 0.58 0.20
C ARG A 152 18.31 -0.38 -0.91
N TYR A 153 18.68 -0.08 -2.15
CA TYR A 153 18.44 -0.92 -3.32
C TYR A 153 19.18 -2.26 -3.20
N ASP A 154 20.49 -2.21 -2.92
CA ASP A 154 21.33 -3.40 -2.73
C ASP A 154 20.87 -4.22 -1.51
N ALA A 155 20.44 -3.55 -0.43
CA ALA A 155 19.86 -4.20 0.74
C ALA A 155 18.59 -4.97 0.39
N ALA A 156 17.69 -4.40 -0.42
CA ALA A 156 16.48 -5.08 -0.87
C ALA A 156 16.82 -6.34 -1.69
N ILE A 157 17.84 -6.27 -2.55
CA ILE A 157 18.33 -7.42 -3.31
C ILE A 157 18.86 -8.50 -2.37
N ALA A 158 19.77 -8.13 -1.45
CA ALA A 158 20.37 -9.05 -0.49
C ALA A 158 19.29 -9.76 0.35
N LEU A 159 18.30 -9.01 0.85
CA LEU A 159 17.15 -9.59 1.57
C LEU A 159 16.36 -10.60 0.72
N GLY A 160 16.20 -10.32 -0.57
CA GLY A 160 15.58 -11.24 -1.53
C GLY A 160 16.39 -12.52 -1.76
N GLU A 161 17.71 -12.41 -1.86
CA GLU A 161 18.62 -13.54 -2.07
C GLU A 161 18.70 -14.47 -0.85
N LEU A 162 18.57 -13.92 0.36
CA LEU A 162 18.45 -14.69 1.59
C LEU A 162 17.14 -15.51 1.65
N ASN A 163 16.16 -15.18 0.80
CA ASN A 163 14.89 -15.89 0.61
C ASN A 163 14.15 -16.17 1.94
N ASN A 164 14.16 -15.20 2.85
CA ASN A 164 13.49 -15.29 4.14
C ASN A 164 12.23 -14.42 4.17
N GLN A 165 11.04 -15.06 4.17
CA GLN A 165 9.75 -14.36 4.10
C GLN A 165 9.45 -13.47 5.32
N VAL A 166 10.13 -13.67 6.45
CA VAL A 166 9.99 -12.84 7.66
C VAL A 166 10.25 -11.36 7.39
N VAL A 167 11.06 -11.04 6.37
CA VAL A 167 11.41 -9.65 6.02
C VAL A 167 10.39 -8.96 5.12
N ALA A 168 9.36 -9.67 4.65
CA ALA A 168 8.38 -9.11 3.73
C ALA A 168 7.67 -7.85 4.27
N PRO A 169 7.23 -7.80 5.55
CA PRO A 169 6.67 -6.58 6.12
C PRO A 169 7.65 -5.39 6.09
N LEU A 170 8.94 -5.64 6.38
CA LEU A 170 9.98 -4.60 6.29
C LEU A 170 10.21 -4.15 4.85
N LEU A 171 10.30 -5.06 3.88
CA LEU A 171 10.42 -4.71 2.46
C LEU A 171 9.22 -3.87 1.99
N GLY A 172 8.04 -4.07 2.58
CA GLY A 172 6.88 -3.21 2.37
C GLY A 172 7.15 -1.73 2.69
N THR A 173 8.06 -1.39 3.61
CA THR A 173 8.44 0.02 3.88
C THR A 173 9.10 0.68 2.67
N LEU A 174 9.86 -0.09 1.89
CA LEU A 174 10.54 0.37 0.69
C LEU A 174 9.58 0.59 -0.47
N LEU A 175 8.32 0.11 -0.40
CA LEU A 175 7.30 0.50 -1.37
C LEU A 175 6.93 1.97 -1.24
N ALA A 176 7.17 2.64 -0.11
CA ALA A 176 7.02 4.09 0.07
C ALA A 176 8.34 4.86 -0.02
N ASP A 177 9.41 4.24 -0.53
CA ASP A 177 10.69 4.92 -0.68
C ASP A 177 10.57 6.13 -1.64
N PRO A 178 11.24 7.27 -1.34
CA PRO A 178 11.23 8.42 -2.25
C PRO A 178 11.78 8.07 -3.65
N GLU A 179 12.70 7.12 -3.73
CA GLU A 179 13.33 6.75 -4.99
C GLU A 179 12.58 5.61 -5.67
N TRP A 180 12.15 5.84 -6.91
CA TRP A 180 11.32 4.90 -7.67
C TRP A 180 12.02 3.56 -7.95
N ASP A 181 13.34 3.56 -8.08
CA ASP A 181 14.15 2.36 -8.33
C ASP A 181 14.15 1.44 -7.10
N VAL A 182 14.22 2.02 -5.89
CA VAL A 182 14.06 1.32 -4.61
C VAL A 182 12.64 0.73 -4.48
N ARG A 183 11.59 1.50 -4.79
CA ARG A 183 10.21 0.98 -4.81
C ARG A 183 10.05 -0.19 -5.79
N SER A 184 10.62 -0.03 -6.99
CA SER A 184 10.60 -1.02 -8.07
C SER A 184 11.33 -2.32 -7.72
N ILE A 185 12.47 -2.26 -7.02
CA ILE A 185 13.17 -3.46 -6.58
C ILE A 185 12.47 -4.12 -5.39
N ALA A 186 11.95 -3.33 -4.44
CA ALA A 186 11.19 -3.85 -3.31
C ALA A 186 9.96 -4.64 -3.78
N LEU A 187 9.20 -4.09 -4.73
CA LEU A 187 8.06 -4.77 -5.33
C LEU A 187 8.45 -6.09 -6.00
N LYS A 188 9.55 -6.11 -6.76
CA LYS A 188 10.09 -7.32 -7.40
C LYS A 188 10.52 -8.36 -6.36
N VAL A 189 11.19 -7.94 -5.29
CA VAL A 189 11.68 -8.85 -4.25
C VAL A 189 10.50 -9.45 -3.49
N LEU A 190 9.52 -8.64 -3.09
CA LEU A 190 8.28 -9.13 -2.46
C LEU A 190 7.57 -10.16 -3.34
N ALA A 191 7.44 -9.88 -4.64
CA ALA A 191 6.85 -10.79 -5.62
C ALA A 191 7.57 -12.13 -5.77
N ASN A 192 8.86 -12.17 -5.46
CA ASN A 192 9.68 -13.38 -5.53
C ASN A 192 9.71 -14.14 -4.20
N LEU A 193 9.63 -13.43 -3.08
CA LEU A 193 9.50 -14.02 -1.75
C LEU A 193 8.13 -14.65 -1.54
N ARG A 194 7.08 -14.15 -2.21
CA ARG A 194 5.73 -14.71 -2.11
C ARG A 194 5.57 -15.99 -2.95
N HIS A 195 5.99 -17.13 -2.41
CA HIS A 195 5.84 -18.45 -3.06
C HIS A 195 4.37 -18.91 -3.13
N GLN A 196 3.65 -18.82 -2.00
CA GLN A 196 2.21 -19.08 -1.91
C GLN A 196 1.53 -17.91 -1.17
N GLU A 197 1.85 -17.75 0.11
CA GLU A 197 1.38 -16.66 0.96
C GLU A 197 2.54 -16.24 1.88
N PHE A 198 2.50 -15.00 2.36
CA PHE A 198 3.35 -14.57 3.47
C PHE A 198 2.83 -15.13 4.80
N PRO A 199 3.70 -15.55 5.73
CA PRO A 199 3.28 -16.09 7.03
C PRO A 199 2.41 -15.11 7.84
N GLN A 200 2.68 -13.81 7.71
CA GLN A 200 1.95 -12.75 8.38
C GLN A 200 1.49 -11.69 7.38
N GLY A 201 0.22 -11.30 7.49
CA GLY A 201 -0.33 -10.14 6.78
C GLY A 201 -0.30 -10.23 5.25
N ASP A 202 -0.44 -11.42 4.67
CA ASP A 202 -0.41 -11.63 3.20
C ASP A 202 -1.36 -10.69 2.46
N ARG A 203 -2.64 -10.64 2.86
CA ARG A 203 -3.62 -9.70 2.29
C ARG A 203 -3.17 -8.24 2.42
N THR A 204 -2.68 -7.83 3.60
CA THR A 204 -2.20 -6.47 3.84
C THR A 204 -1.03 -6.10 2.93
N LEU A 205 -0.10 -7.03 2.70
CA LEU A 205 1.02 -6.84 1.79
C LEU A 205 0.59 -6.82 0.33
N LEU A 206 -0.32 -7.70 -0.08
CA LEU A 206 -0.88 -7.69 -1.43
C LEU A 206 -1.60 -6.37 -1.74
N GLU A 207 -2.47 -5.91 -0.84
CA GLU A 207 -3.11 -4.59 -0.97
C GLU A 207 -2.05 -3.50 -1.12
N TRP A 208 -0.99 -3.52 -0.30
CA TRP A 208 0.06 -2.52 -0.37
C TRP A 208 0.89 -2.58 -1.67
N MET A 209 1.16 -3.79 -2.15
CA MET A 209 1.84 -4.03 -3.43
C MET A 209 0.99 -3.57 -4.61
N PHE A 210 -0.33 -3.80 -4.60
CA PHE A 210 -1.23 -3.39 -5.69
C PHE A 210 -1.56 -1.90 -5.69
N LEU A 211 -1.42 -1.20 -4.55
CA LEU A 211 -1.44 0.26 -4.53
C LEU A 211 -0.33 0.89 -5.39
N ARG A 212 0.70 0.13 -5.79
CA ARG A 212 1.70 0.58 -6.78
C ARG A 212 1.19 0.62 -8.22
N LEU A 213 -0.04 0.19 -8.49
CA LEU A 213 -0.72 0.49 -9.75
C LEU A 213 -0.96 2.00 -9.93
N GLY A 214 -1.02 2.77 -8.84
CA GLY A 214 -1.12 4.24 -8.87
C GLY A 214 0.20 4.96 -8.57
N ASP A 215 1.35 4.30 -8.71
CA ASP A 215 2.66 4.91 -8.47
C ASP A 215 2.95 6.04 -9.48
N ASP A 216 3.56 7.13 -9.06
CA ASP A 216 3.93 8.26 -9.92
C ASP A 216 4.91 7.84 -11.03
N HIS A 217 5.74 6.81 -10.78
CA HIS A 217 6.72 6.35 -11.74
C HIS A 217 6.22 5.16 -12.58
N SER A 218 6.17 5.33 -13.91
CA SER A 218 5.64 4.34 -14.86
C SER A 218 6.27 2.94 -14.76
N ILE A 219 7.59 2.84 -14.53
CA ILE A 219 8.28 1.55 -14.34
C ILE A 219 7.74 0.77 -13.14
N VAL A 220 7.38 1.46 -12.04
CA VAL A 220 6.84 0.82 -10.85
C VAL A 220 5.43 0.30 -11.14
N ARG A 221 4.59 1.09 -11.84
CA ARG A 221 3.25 0.67 -12.27
C ARG A 221 3.28 -0.55 -13.18
N GLN A 222 4.16 -0.58 -14.18
CA GLN A 222 4.32 -1.74 -15.07
C GLN A 222 4.74 -3.00 -14.31
N LYS A 223 5.54 -2.86 -13.25
CA LYS A 223 5.89 -3.99 -12.38
C LYS A 223 4.71 -4.43 -11.51
N ALA A 224 3.89 -3.51 -11.05
CA ALA A 224 2.65 -3.82 -10.33
C ALA A 224 1.66 -4.56 -11.23
N VAL A 225 1.50 -4.17 -12.50
CA VAL A 225 0.67 -4.91 -13.47
C VAL A 225 1.18 -6.35 -13.67
N LYS A 226 2.47 -6.52 -13.96
CA LYS A 226 3.09 -7.86 -14.09
C LYS A 226 2.96 -8.70 -12.83
N LEU A 227 2.91 -8.06 -11.66
CA LEU A 227 2.68 -8.73 -10.39
C LEU A 227 1.25 -9.26 -10.29
N VAL A 228 0.24 -8.48 -10.68
CA VAL A 228 -1.16 -8.90 -10.72
C VAL A 228 -1.32 -10.12 -11.63
N GLU A 229 -0.72 -10.09 -12.83
CA GLU A 229 -0.70 -11.22 -13.76
C GLU A 229 -0.09 -12.49 -13.13
N LYS A 230 1.08 -12.34 -12.50
CA LYS A 230 1.84 -13.45 -11.90
C LYS A 230 1.12 -14.06 -10.70
N ILE A 231 0.57 -13.23 -9.81
CA ILE A 231 -0.04 -13.69 -8.55
C ILE A 231 -1.47 -14.15 -8.77
N SER A 232 -2.19 -13.56 -9.73
CA SER A 232 -3.62 -13.81 -9.92
C SER A 232 -4.41 -13.63 -8.62
N PRO A 233 -4.35 -12.45 -7.97
CA PRO A 233 -5.00 -12.24 -6.69
C PRO A 233 -6.52 -12.36 -6.80
N PRO A 234 -7.23 -12.60 -5.68
CA PRO A 234 -8.68 -12.51 -5.65
C PRO A 234 -9.17 -11.11 -6.05
N ASP A 235 -10.24 -11.04 -6.83
CA ASP A 235 -10.86 -9.80 -7.29
C ASP A 235 -11.07 -8.79 -6.15
N GLU A 236 -11.54 -9.25 -4.99
CA GLU A 236 -11.80 -8.41 -3.82
C GLU A 236 -10.56 -7.61 -3.38
N VAL A 237 -9.37 -8.23 -3.44
CA VAL A 237 -8.11 -7.57 -3.05
C VAL A 237 -7.71 -6.49 -4.06
N LEU A 238 -7.94 -6.74 -5.36
CA LEU A 238 -7.69 -5.75 -6.40
C LEU A 238 -8.69 -4.60 -6.33
N VAL A 239 -9.97 -4.90 -6.15
CA VAL A 239 -11.04 -3.91 -6.06
C VAL A 239 -10.81 -2.99 -4.86
N ASP A 240 -10.43 -3.54 -3.70
CA ASP A 240 -10.09 -2.74 -2.51
C ASP A 240 -8.90 -1.81 -2.78
N ALA A 241 -7.81 -2.33 -3.36
CA ALA A 241 -6.63 -1.54 -3.68
C ALA A 241 -6.95 -0.43 -4.69
N ILE A 242 -7.64 -0.75 -5.79
CA ILE A 242 -8.02 0.22 -6.82
C ILE A 242 -8.96 1.28 -6.26
N SER A 243 -9.92 0.89 -5.41
CA SER A 243 -10.82 1.83 -4.73
C SER A 243 -10.05 2.83 -3.87
N GLU A 244 -9.00 2.37 -3.20
CA GLU A 244 -8.13 3.24 -2.41
C GLU A 244 -7.29 4.19 -3.29
N ILE A 245 -6.77 3.73 -4.43
CA ILE A 245 -6.09 4.61 -5.41
C ILE A 245 -7.07 5.67 -5.92
N MET A 246 -8.30 5.29 -6.26
CA MET A 246 -9.32 6.23 -6.72
C MET A 246 -9.75 7.24 -5.64
N ALA A 247 -9.50 6.95 -4.37
CA ALA A 247 -9.76 7.85 -3.25
C ALA A 247 -8.56 8.73 -2.85
N SER A 248 -7.40 8.58 -3.50
CA SER A 248 -6.16 9.23 -3.09
C SER A 248 -5.90 10.59 -3.76
N SER A 249 -4.64 11.01 -3.94
CA SER A 249 -4.31 12.29 -4.56
C SER A 249 -4.75 12.33 -6.03
N LEU A 250 -4.95 13.51 -6.62
CA LEU A 250 -5.34 13.62 -8.02
C LEU A 250 -4.32 12.98 -8.97
N GLU A 251 -3.03 13.09 -8.64
CA GLU A 251 -1.94 12.49 -9.43
C GLU A 251 -2.00 10.96 -9.38
N GLU A 252 -2.05 10.37 -8.18
CA GLU A 252 -2.17 8.92 -8.00
C GLU A 252 -3.45 8.37 -8.63
N GLN A 253 -4.57 9.11 -8.53
CA GLN A 253 -5.83 8.75 -9.19
C GLN A 253 -5.69 8.68 -10.70
N ARG A 254 -5.02 9.66 -11.34
CA ARG A 254 -4.85 9.69 -12.80
C ARG A 254 -3.95 8.54 -13.27
N GLU A 255 -2.76 8.42 -12.69
CA GLU A 255 -1.79 7.38 -13.07
C GLU A 255 -2.34 5.97 -12.79
N GLY A 256 -3.10 5.83 -11.70
CA GLY A 256 -3.80 4.61 -11.34
C GLY A 256 -4.92 4.26 -12.30
N LEU A 257 -5.75 5.23 -12.68
CA LEU A 257 -6.85 5.03 -13.61
C LEU A 257 -6.34 4.54 -14.97
N ASP A 258 -5.34 5.22 -15.52
CA ASP A 258 -4.67 4.84 -16.77
C ASP A 258 -4.13 3.41 -16.70
N SER A 259 -3.38 3.09 -15.63
CA SER A 259 -2.81 1.76 -15.46
C SER A 259 -3.86 0.67 -15.27
N VAL A 260 -4.95 0.99 -14.56
CA VAL A 260 -6.06 0.07 -14.30
C VAL A 260 -6.82 -0.27 -15.58
N ILE A 261 -7.14 0.74 -16.38
CA ILE A 261 -7.84 0.54 -17.65
C ILE A 261 -6.92 -0.23 -18.60
N GLN A 262 -5.67 0.20 -18.75
CA GLN A 262 -4.73 -0.46 -19.65
C GLN A 262 -4.51 -1.95 -19.30
N PHE A 263 -4.37 -2.30 -18.01
CA PHE A 263 -4.20 -3.72 -17.66
C PHE A 263 -5.48 -4.53 -17.90
N CYS A 264 -6.65 -3.96 -17.61
CA CYS A 264 -7.94 -4.64 -17.86
C CYS A 264 -8.22 -4.83 -19.36
N GLN A 265 -7.69 -3.95 -20.21
CA GLN A 265 -7.80 -4.05 -21.67
C GLN A 265 -6.89 -5.16 -22.25
N VAL A 266 -5.64 -5.22 -21.80
CA VAL A 266 -4.62 -6.11 -22.38
C VAL A 266 -4.83 -7.57 -21.99
N ASP A 267 -5.37 -7.83 -20.80
CA ASP A 267 -5.58 -9.17 -20.29
C ASP A 267 -7.08 -9.48 -20.16
N GLU A 268 -7.61 -10.27 -21.11
CA GLU A 268 -9.02 -10.71 -21.15
C GLU A 268 -9.48 -11.31 -19.81
N LYS A 269 -8.56 -11.88 -19.02
CA LYS A 269 -8.84 -12.44 -17.71
C LYS A 269 -9.36 -11.41 -16.72
N TYR A 270 -8.98 -10.14 -16.85
CA TYR A 270 -9.35 -9.09 -15.91
C TYR A 270 -10.42 -8.14 -16.46
N GLY A 271 -10.87 -8.32 -17.70
CA GLY A 271 -11.96 -7.52 -18.28
C GLY A 271 -13.25 -7.55 -17.43
N HIS A 272 -13.51 -8.65 -16.71
CA HIS A 272 -14.68 -8.73 -15.82
C HIS A 272 -14.60 -7.81 -14.60
N LEU A 273 -13.39 -7.41 -14.17
CA LEU A 273 -13.19 -6.51 -13.04
C LEU A 273 -13.76 -5.13 -13.30
N LEU A 274 -13.76 -4.67 -14.55
CA LEU A 274 -14.25 -3.34 -14.89
C LEU A 274 -15.69 -3.13 -14.44
N LYS A 275 -16.56 -4.14 -14.59
CA LYS A 275 -17.93 -4.07 -14.08
C LYS A 275 -18.01 -3.90 -12.57
N GLN A 276 -17.08 -4.49 -11.82
CA GLN A 276 -17.00 -4.31 -10.36
C GLN A 276 -16.44 -2.94 -9.99
N LEU A 277 -15.57 -2.39 -10.84
CA LEU A 277 -14.90 -1.11 -10.66
C LEU A 277 -15.70 0.10 -11.18
N ASP A 278 -16.71 -0.10 -12.04
CA ASP A 278 -17.58 0.96 -12.57
C ASP A 278 -18.07 1.97 -11.50
N PRO A 279 -18.54 1.53 -10.30
CA PRO A 279 -18.99 2.46 -9.26
C PRO A 279 -17.89 3.38 -8.71
N VAL A 280 -16.63 3.04 -8.96
CA VAL A 280 -15.45 3.76 -8.49
C VAL A 280 -14.82 4.56 -9.62
N LEU A 281 -14.65 3.98 -10.81
CA LEU A 281 -13.97 4.62 -11.94
C LEU A 281 -14.84 5.72 -12.58
N LEU A 282 -16.12 5.47 -12.83
CA LEU A 282 -16.98 6.41 -13.56
C LEU A 282 -17.15 7.76 -12.82
N PRO A 283 -17.38 7.80 -11.50
CA PRO A 283 -17.42 9.07 -10.78
C PRO A 283 -16.13 9.88 -10.89
N VAL A 284 -14.97 9.21 -10.89
CA VAL A 284 -13.65 9.85 -11.05
C VAL A 284 -13.52 10.45 -12.45
N ILE A 285 -13.85 9.67 -13.49
CA ILE A 285 -13.82 10.10 -14.90
C ILE A 285 -14.74 11.30 -15.11
N HIS A 286 -16.00 11.21 -14.68
CA HIS A 286 -16.96 12.32 -14.82
C HIS A 286 -16.51 13.58 -14.10
N ARG A 287 -15.94 13.44 -12.90
CA ARG A 287 -15.41 14.57 -12.14
C ARG A 287 -14.23 15.22 -12.89
N GLN A 288 -13.28 14.41 -13.37
CA GLN A 288 -12.12 14.88 -14.13
C GLN A 288 -12.53 15.60 -15.43
N MET A 289 -13.50 15.06 -16.18
CA MET A 289 -14.05 15.70 -17.38
C MET A 289 -14.80 17.02 -17.11
N ARG A 290 -15.28 17.25 -15.88
CA ARG A 290 -15.98 18.48 -15.47
C ARG A 290 -15.10 19.45 -14.69
N ALA A 291 -13.85 19.10 -14.46
CA ALA A 291 -12.91 19.96 -13.73
C ALA A 291 -12.61 21.25 -14.53
N ASP A 292 -12.21 22.30 -13.83
CA ASP A 292 -11.81 23.56 -14.49
C ASP A 292 -10.39 23.48 -15.09
N SER A 293 -9.63 22.41 -14.77
CA SER A 293 -8.26 22.20 -15.23
C SER A 293 -8.23 21.39 -16.54
N SER A 294 -7.56 21.93 -17.57
CA SER A 294 -7.31 21.20 -18.83
C SER A 294 -6.64 19.84 -18.59
N GLU A 295 -5.74 19.76 -17.62
CA GLU A 295 -5.00 18.53 -17.32
C GLU A 295 -5.93 17.45 -16.75
N GLU A 296 -6.89 17.82 -15.88
CA GLU A 296 -7.92 16.89 -15.41
C GLU A 296 -8.88 16.51 -16.53
N ASN A 297 -9.28 17.47 -17.38
CA ASN A 297 -10.15 17.16 -18.51
C ASN A 297 -9.50 16.15 -19.44
N LEU A 298 -8.22 16.32 -19.76
CA LEU A 298 -7.46 15.38 -20.59
C LEU A 298 -7.41 13.99 -19.96
N ALA A 299 -7.08 13.88 -18.67
CA ALA A 299 -7.05 12.58 -17.99
C ALA A 299 -8.42 11.87 -18.04
N GLY A 300 -9.51 12.60 -17.77
CA GLY A 300 -10.86 12.05 -17.87
C GLY A 300 -11.25 11.67 -19.30
N LEU A 301 -10.82 12.44 -20.30
CA LEU A 301 -11.09 12.16 -21.72
C LEU A 301 -10.34 10.91 -22.19
N TYR A 302 -9.04 10.78 -21.88
CA TYR A 302 -8.27 9.59 -22.24
C TYR A 302 -8.88 8.32 -21.63
N ALA A 303 -9.17 8.35 -20.32
CA ALA A 303 -9.82 7.23 -19.65
C ALA A 303 -11.20 6.89 -20.25
N ALA A 304 -11.98 7.90 -20.65
CA ALA A 304 -13.28 7.68 -21.28
C ALA A 304 -13.14 7.07 -22.68
N ILE A 305 -12.17 7.51 -23.48
CA ILE A 305 -11.86 6.93 -24.80
C ILE A 305 -11.47 5.47 -24.63
N ASP A 306 -10.51 5.18 -23.74
CA ASP A 306 -10.00 3.84 -23.49
C ASP A 306 -11.12 2.87 -23.05
N LEU A 307 -12.04 3.32 -22.19
CA LEU A 307 -13.19 2.49 -21.79
C LEU A 307 -14.16 2.26 -22.96
N CYS A 308 -14.46 3.29 -23.75
CA CYS A 308 -15.35 3.19 -24.91
C CYS A 308 -14.77 2.27 -26.00
N GLU A 309 -13.47 2.33 -26.25
CA GLU A 309 -12.81 1.42 -27.21
C GLU A 309 -12.84 -0.04 -26.75
N LEU A 310 -12.94 -0.26 -25.43
CA LEU A 310 -12.96 -1.59 -24.86
C LEU A 310 -14.35 -2.26 -24.87
N ASP A 311 -15.39 -1.53 -24.48
CA ASP A 311 -16.74 -2.09 -24.35
C ASP A 311 -17.83 -1.03 -24.62
N ASP A 312 -18.67 -1.30 -25.62
CA ASP A 312 -19.76 -0.43 -26.06
C ASP A 312 -20.73 -0.02 -24.94
N ARG A 313 -20.79 -0.77 -23.83
CA ARG A 313 -21.59 -0.41 -22.66
C ARG A 313 -21.25 0.97 -22.09
N TYR A 314 -20.03 1.46 -22.29
CA TYR A 314 -19.56 2.73 -21.74
C TYR A 314 -20.11 3.93 -22.51
N PHE A 315 -20.57 3.74 -23.75
CA PHE A 315 -21.08 4.81 -24.60
C PHE A 315 -22.22 5.59 -23.95
N HIS A 316 -23.14 4.89 -23.28
CA HIS A 316 -24.31 5.50 -22.64
C HIS A 316 -24.05 6.04 -21.24
N LEU A 317 -22.90 5.72 -20.65
CA LEU A 317 -22.55 6.15 -19.29
C LEU A 317 -21.93 7.55 -19.29
N LEU A 318 -21.43 8.02 -20.44
CA LEU A 318 -20.84 9.34 -20.59
C LEU A 318 -21.89 10.43 -20.89
N GLU A 319 -21.77 11.57 -20.22
CA GLU A 319 -22.71 12.68 -20.41
C GLU A 319 -22.41 13.45 -21.70
N GLU A 320 -23.28 13.27 -22.70
CA GLU A 320 -23.24 13.94 -24.00
C GLU A 320 -23.04 15.47 -23.88
N LYS A 321 -23.71 16.10 -22.91
CA LYS A 321 -23.61 17.53 -22.63
C LYS A 321 -22.19 17.95 -22.23
N THR A 322 -21.51 17.14 -21.41
CA THR A 322 -20.14 17.42 -20.97
C THR A 322 -19.18 17.32 -22.15
N ILE A 323 -19.32 16.29 -22.99
CA ILE A 323 -18.44 16.10 -24.16
C ILE A 323 -18.59 17.26 -25.14
N LYS A 324 -19.83 17.69 -25.46
CA LYS A 324 -20.06 18.86 -26.33
C LYS A 324 -19.45 20.15 -25.78
N ALA A 325 -19.49 20.35 -24.46
CA ALA A 325 -18.86 21.50 -23.83
C ALA A 325 -17.33 21.46 -23.98
N LEU A 326 -16.70 20.30 -23.73
CA LEU A 326 -15.25 20.12 -23.88
C LEU A 326 -14.77 20.26 -25.33
N ARG A 327 -15.57 19.83 -26.32
CA ARG A 327 -15.31 20.07 -27.75
C ARG A 327 -15.26 21.55 -28.13
N SER A 328 -15.87 22.40 -27.33
CA SER A 328 -15.84 23.87 -27.52
C SER A 328 -14.79 24.54 -26.62
N SER A 329 -13.91 23.75 -25.99
CA SER A 329 -12.85 24.26 -25.12
C SER A 329 -11.88 25.15 -25.90
N THR A 330 -11.35 26.16 -25.22
CA THR A 330 -10.26 26.99 -25.76
C THR A 330 -8.92 26.25 -25.78
N ASP A 331 -8.79 25.18 -25.00
CA ASP A 331 -7.63 24.31 -25.03
C ASP A 331 -7.73 23.34 -26.21
N VAL A 332 -6.79 23.47 -27.15
CA VAL A 332 -6.78 22.72 -28.41
C VAL A 332 -6.74 21.22 -28.16
N LYS A 333 -5.94 20.74 -27.19
CA LYS A 333 -5.82 19.30 -26.91
C LYS A 333 -7.10 18.74 -26.32
N VAL A 334 -7.72 19.47 -25.38
CA VAL A 334 -9.00 19.08 -24.79
C VAL A 334 -10.09 19.02 -25.86
N SER A 335 -10.14 20.03 -26.74
CA SER A 335 -11.09 20.08 -27.84
C SER A 335 -10.90 18.93 -28.84
N GLU A 336 -9.65 18.56 -29.14
CA GLU A 336 -9.30 17.46 -30.05
C GLU A 336 -9.73 16.11 -29.44
N GLN A 337 -9.31 15.81 -28.21
CA GLN A 337 -9.65 14.55 -27.55
C GLN A 337 -11.16 14.40 -27.29
N ALA A 338 -11.85 15.48 -26.96
CA ALA A 338 -13.31 15.45 -26.88
C ALA A 338 -13.98 15.22 -28.25
N GLY A 339 -13.32 15.61 -29.34
CA GLY A 339 -13.73 15.29 -30.71
C GLY A 339 -13.56 13.81 -31.04
N ASP A 340 -12.40 13.24 -30.68
CA ASP A 340 -12.11 11.81 -30.87
C ASP A 340 -13.12 10.94 -30.12
N LEU A 341 -13.37 11.24 -28.84
CA LEU A 341 -14.39 10.57 -28.04
C LEU A 341 -15.78 10.68 -28.69
N TRP A 342 -16.12 11.85 -29.23
CA TRP A 342 -17.41 12.06 -29.87
C TRP A 342 -17.57 11.24 -31.16
N ALA A 343 -16.50 11.10 -31.95
CA ALA A 343 -16.52 10.29 -33.17
C ALA A 343 -16.78 8.80 -32.85
N ILE A 344 -16.14 8.28 -31.79
CA ILE A 344 -16.39 6.90 -31.30
C ILE A 344 -17.87 6.70 -30.97
N LEU A 345 -18.49 7.66 -30.28
CA LEU A 345 -19.91 7.59 -29.92
C LEU A 345 -20.85 7.71 -31.12
N GLU A 346 -20.53 8.54 -32.11
CA GLU A 346 -21.33 8.67 -33.34
C GLU A 346 -21.26 7.41 -34.23
N ASP A 347 -20.08 6.80 -34.35
CA ASP A 347 -19.91 5.55 -35.08
C ASP A 347 -20.71 4.42 -34.42
N ALA A 348 -20.79 4.39 -33.09
CA ALA A 348 -21.62 3.45 -32.34
C ALA A 348 -23.12 3.62 -32.59
N ASP A 349 -23.63 4.86 -32.62
CA ASP A 349 -25.05 5.15 -32.94
C ASP A 349 -25.41 4.78 -34.39
N SER A 350 -24.41 4.67 -35.28
CA SER A 350 -24.58 4.24 -36.67
C SER A 350 -24.64 2.71 -36.85
N LEU A 351 -24.27 1.93 -35.82
CA LEU A 351 -24.40 0.47 -35.83
C LEU A 351 -25.89 0.10 -35.66
N PRO A 352 -26.52 -0.56 -36.65
CA PRO A 352 -27.92 -0.95 -36.53
C PRO A 352 -28.05 -1.99 -35.43
N ASN A 353 -28.83 -1.68 -34.38
CA ASN A 353 -29.37 -2.59 -33.37
C ASN A 353 -29.13 -4.08 -33.69
N LEU A 354 -28.01 -4.64 -33.23
CA LEU A 354 -27.85 -6.09 -33.13
C LEU A 354 -28.51 -6.55 -31.83
N LEU A 355 -29.82 -6.33 -31.73
CA LEU A 355 -30.67 -7.28 -31.03
C LEU A 355 -31.00 -8.40 -32.02
N PRO A 356 -30.81 -9.66 -31.62
CA PRO A 356 -31.75 -10.69 -31.98
C PRO A 356 -32.44 -11.24 -30.72
N GLY A 357 -33.71 -10.84 -30.57
CA GLY A 357 -34.86 -11.73 -30.31
C GLY A 357 -34.88 -12.65 -29.08
N ASN A 358 -35.85 -12.33 -28.20
CA ASN A 358 -36.55 -13.17 -27.20
C ASN A 358 -35.78 -13.69 -25.97
#